data_AF-A0A523WWR4-F1
#
_entry.id   AF-A0A523WWR4-F1
#
_cell.length_a   1.000
_cell.length_b   1.000
_cell.length_c   1.000
_cell.angle_alpha   90.00
_cell.angle_beta   90.00
_cell.angle_gamma   90.00
#
_symmetry.space_group_name_H-M   'P 1'
#
loop_
_entity.id
_entity.type
_entity.pdbx_description
1 polymer ?
#
loop_
_entity_poly.entity_id
_entity_poly.type
_entity_poly.pdbx_seq_one_letter_code
_entity_poly.pdbx_strand_id
1 'polypeptide(L)'
;MIDRRGRVALVAHCVLNQTTRAWWGEGGASREEGMVSDVVDLLMRHGIGVVQMRCPEFSLYGNPREPRSKEGYDTQEFKRECREIAAHACDTM
;
A
#
# COMPACT_ATOMS: atom_id res chain seq x y z
N MET A 1 -14.92 -5.46 -31.72
CA MET A 1 -15.29 -4.66 -30.53
C MET A 1 -14.30 -5.06 -29.44
N ILE A 2 -13.32 -4.22 -29.13
CA ILE A 2 -12.34 -4.52 -28.07
C ILE A 2 -13.12 -4.47 -26.76
N ASP A 3 -13.13 -5.59 -26.03
CA ASP A 3 -13.70 -5.70 -24.70
C ASP A 3 -13.05 -4.66 -23.77
N ARG A 4 -13.74 -3.55 -23.50
CA ARG A 4 -13.29 -2.50 -22.58
C ARG A 4 -13.55 -2.93 -21.13
N ARG A 5 -13.15 -4.15 -20.74
CA ARG A 5 -13.07 -4.51 -19.31
C ARG A 5 -12.27 -3.40 -18.63
N GLY A 6 -12.86 -2.81 -17.59
CA GLY A 6 -12.25 -1.70 -16.87
C GLY A 6 -10.83 -2.08 -16.42
N ARG A 7 -9.87 -1.19 -16.64
CA ARG A 7 -8.51 -1.39 -16.12
C ARG A 7 -8.56 -1.20 -14.61
N VAL A 8 -7.87 -2.06 -13.87
CA VAL A 8 -7.76 -1.98 -12.41
C VAL A 8 -6.28 -1.91 -12.03
N ALA A 9 -5.95 -1.06 -11.07
CA ALA A 9 -4.61 -0.96 -10.49
C ALA A 9 -4.62 -1.53 -9.06
N LEU A 10 -3.69 -2.42 -8.78
CA LEU A 10 -3.32 -2.77 -7.41
C LEU A 10 -2.38 -1.70 -6.86
N VAL A 11 -2.73 -1.11 -5.73
CA VAL A 11 -1.91 -0.05 -5.09
C VAL A 11 -1.55 -0.42 -3.66
N ALA A 12 -0.39 0.05 -3.20
CA ALA A 12 -0.02 -0.09 -1.80
C ALA A 12 -0.97 0.72 -0.90
N HIS A 13 -1.23 0.26 0.33
CA HIS A 13 -2.13 0.92 1.30
C HIS A 13 -1.87 2.43 1.40
N CYS A 14 -0.60 2.82 1.53
CA CYS A 14 -0.20 4.21 1.70
C CYS A 14 -0.56 5.13 0.52
N VAL A 15 -0.81 4.60 -0.69
CA VAL A 15 -1.27 5.42 -1.82
C VAL A 15 -2.64 6.02 -1.54
N LEU A 16 -3.54 5.28 -0.88
CA LEU A 16 -4.88 5.75 -0.53
C LEU A 16 -5.05 6.10 0.95
N ASN A 17 -4.04 5.86 1.79
CA ASN A 17 -4.07 6.23 3.20
C ASN A 17 -2.64 6.44 3.74
N GLN A 18 -2.09 7.64 3.57
CA GLN A 18 -0.75 8.01 4.02
C GLN A 18 -0.57 7.90 5.55
N THR A 19 -1.66 7.92 6.34
CA THR A 19 -1.60 7.72 7.80
C THR A 19 -1.06 6.34 8.20
N THR A 20 -0.95 5.39 7.26
CA THR A 20 -0.32 4.07 7.47
C THR A 20 1.20 4.06 7.28
N ARG A 21 1.79 5.15 6.76
CA ARG A 21 3.24 5.29 6.61
C ARG A 21 3.89 5.41 7.98
N ALA A 22 5.11 4.87 8.09
CA ALA A 22 5.91 4.96 9.30
C ALA A 22 5.98 6.40 9.82
N TRP A 23 5.53 6.58 11.06
CA TRP A 23 5.64 7.81 11.82
C TRP A 23 6.17 7.45 13.21
N TRP A 24 7.21 8.16 13.67
CA TRP A 24 7.86 7.92 14.97
C TRP A 24 8.40 9.23 15.55
N GLY A 25 7.95 9.58 16.75
CA GLY A 25 8.30 10.86 17.38
C GLY A 25 7.84 12.05 16.52
N GLU A 26 8.72 13.03 16.30
CA GLU A 26 8.41 14.20 15.45
C GLU A 26 8.67 13.96 13.95
N GLY A 27 9.07 12.74 13.56
CA GLY A 27 9.44 12.39 12.18
C GLY A 27 8.51 11.35 11.55
N GLY A 28 8.29 11.46 10.25
CA GLY A 28 7.54 10.46 9.49
C GLY A 28 7.86 10.48 8.02
N ALA A 29 7.44 9.43 7.33
CA ALA A 29 7.61 9.31 5.88
C ALA A 29 6.28 9.48 5.12
N SER A 30 5.32 10.12 5.77
CA SER A 30 4.05 10.58 5.19
C SER A 30 4.31 11.82 4.34
N ARG A 31 3.81 11.85 3.11
CA ARG A 31 3.95 13.00 2.21
C ARG A 31 2.73 13.91 2.21
N GLU A 32 1.57 13.37 2.52
CA GLU A 32 0.27 14.05 2.50
C GLU A 32 -0.53 13.59 3.74
N GLU A 33 -1.56 14.34 4.14
CA GLU A 33 -2.43 13.97 5.28
C GLU A 33 -3.42 12.84 4.93
N GLY A 34 -3.65 12.56 3.64
CA GLY A 34 -4.66 11.62 3.15
C GLY A 34 -4.15 10.68 2.06
N MET A 35 -4.80 10.70 0.89
CA MET A 35 -4.34 9.95 -0.28
C MET A 35 -3.16 10.65 -0.94
N VAL A 36 -2.38 9.94 -1.76
CA VAL A 36 -1.41 10.55 -2.67
C VAL A 36 -2.16 11.13 -3.87
N SER A 37 -2.48 12.41 -3.81
CA SER A 37 -3.37 13.11 -4.77
C SER A 37 -2.94 12.91 -6.22
N ASP A 38 -1.65 13.08 -6.53
CA ASP A 38 -1.11 12.91 -7.89
C ASP A 38 -1.43 11.54 -8.51
N VAL A 39 -1.37 10.48 -7.70
CA VAL A 39 -1.62 9.10 -8.16
C VAL A 39 -3.11 8.87 -8.33
N VAL A 40 -3.94 9.33 -7.38
CA VAL A 40 -5.39 9.18 -7.46
C VAL A 40 -5.95 9.93 -8.66
N ASP A 41 -5.52 11.17 -8.87
CA ASP A 41 -5.96 11.98 -10.00
C ASP A 41 -5.58 11.35 -11.33
N LEU A 42 -4.39 10.77 -11.44
CA LEU A 42 -3.96 10.05 -12.63
C LEU A 42 -4.88 8.85 -12.94
N LEU A 43 -5.19 8.04 -11.93
CA LEU A 43 -6.06 6.86 -12.08
C LEU A 43 -7.49 7.28 -12.47
N MET A 44 -8.03 8.33 -11.84
CA MET A 44 -9.34 8.89 -12.17
C MET A 44 -9.39 9.43 -13.60
N ARG A 45 -8.40 10.22 -14.03
CA ARG A 45 -8.33 10.76 -15.41
C ARG A 45 -8.33 9.66 -16.48
N HIS A 46 -7.78 8.49 -16.17
CA HIS A 46 -7.72 7.36 -17.10
C HIS A 46 -8.86 6.34 -16.93
N GLY A 47 -9.81 6.59 -16.01
CA GLY A 47 -10.91 5.68 -15.71
C GLY A 47 -10.42 4.31 -15.23
N ILE A 48 -9.38 4.30 -14.39
CA ILE A 48 -8.76 3.08 -13.84
C ILE A 48 -9.33 2.86 -12.44
N GLY A 49 -9.96 1.70 -12.21
CA GLY A 49 -10.40 1.27 -10.88
C GLY A 49 -9.22 0.91 -9.99
N VAL A 50 -9.44 0.83 -8.68
CA VAL A 50 -8.36 0.59 -7.71
C VAL A 50 -8.73 -0.53 -6.75
N VAL A 51 -7.77 -1.43 -6.53
CA VAL A 51 -7.79 -2.40 -5.43
C VAL A 51 -6.62 -2.07 -4.51
N GLN A 52 -6.92 -1.78 -3.25
CA GLN A 52 -5.91 -1.49 -2.25
C GLN A 52 -5.35 -2.79 -1.67
N MET A 53 -4.03 -2.97 -1.70
CA MET A 53 -3.36 -4.06 -0.99
C MET A 53 -3.16 -3.69 0.48
N ARG A 54 -3.25 -4.71 1.35
CA ARG A 54 -2.81 -4.60 2.75
C ARG A 54 -1.32 -4.22 2.81
N CYS A 55 -0.93 -3.56 3.90
CA CYS A 55 0.44 -3.11 4.13
C CYS A 55 1.09 -4.03 5.17
N PRO A 56 2.12 -4.82 4.81
CA PRO A 56 2.72 -5.77 5.75
C PRO A 56 3.32 -5.06 6.97
N GLU A 57 3.89 -3.86 6.78
CA GLU A 57 4.46 -3.11 7.89
C GLU A 57 3.40 -2.61 8.87
N PHE A 58 2.24 -2.17 8.37
CA PHE A 58 1.15 -1.69 9.20
C PHE A 58 0.41 -2.85 9.87
N SER A 59 0.19 -3.97 9.15
CA SER A 59 -0.41 -5.18 9.70
C SER A 59 0.37 -5.72 10.90
N LEU A 60 1.70 -5.76 10.80
CA LEU A 60 2.54 -6.38 11.83
C LEU A 60 2.95 -5.41 12.94
N TYR A 61 3.22 -4.16 12.61
CA TYR A 61 3.85 -3.22 13.55
C TYR A 61 2.99 -1.99 13.86
N GLY A 62 1.83 -1.83 13.22
CA GLY A 62 0.94 -0.69 13.43
C GLY A 62 1.55 0.66 13.04
N ASN A 63 0.98 1.73 13.60
CA ASN A 63 1.54 3.08 13.57
C ASN A 63 1.13 3.81 14.88
N PRO A 64 2.01 4.57 15.56
CA PRO A 64 3.40 4.89 15.23
C PRO A 64 4.31 3.67 15.19
N ARG A 65 5.31 3.70 14.31
CA ARG A 65 6.39 2.71 14.28
C ARG A 65 7.68 3.31 13.73
N GLU A 66 8.81 2.83 14.24
CA GLU A 66 10.12 3.19 13.69
C GLU A 66 10.23 2.78 12.20
N PRO A 67 10.83 3.63 11.35
CA PRO A 67 11.26 3.22 10.02
C PRO A 67 12.28 2.08 10.13
N ARG A 68 12.21 1.10 9.22
CA ARG A 68 13.22 0.05 9.14
C ARG A 68 13.81 -0.03 7.74
N SER A 69 15.06 -0.48 7.67
CA SER A 69 15.70 -0.82 6.41
C SER A 69 15.17 -2.15 5.88
N LYS A 70 15.59 -2.52 4.67
CA LYS A 70 15.29 -3.83 4.08
C LYS A 70 15.77 -4.97 4.98
N GLU A 71 16.98 -4.84 5.54
CA GLU A 71 17.58 -5.82 6.46
C GLU A 71 16.77 -5.88 7.77
N GLY A 72 16.28 -4.74 8.26
CA GLY A 72 15.39 -4.71 9.43
C GLY A 72 14.02 -5.37 9.22
N TYR A 73 13.62 -5.58 7.97
CA TYR A 73 12.43 -6.36 7.58
C TYR A 73 12.75 -7.79 7.13
N ASP A 74 14.02 -8.21 7.16
CA ASP A 74 14.43 -9.55 6.73
C ASP A 74 14.13 -10.62 7.79
N THR A 75 12.88 -10.66 8.25
CA THR A 75 12.39 -11.60 9.27
C THR A 75 11.45 -12.63 8.64
N GLN A 76 11.36 -13.82 9.24
CA GLN A 76 10.45 -14.85 8.75
C GLN A 76 8.97 -14.45 8.91
N GLU A 77 8.66 -13.68 9.95
CA GLU A 77 7.32 -13.11 10.16
C GLU A 77 6.93 -12.15 9.05
N PHE A 78 7.79 -11.19 8.74
CA PHE A 78 7.51 -10.21 7.69
C PHE A 78 7.37 -10.87 6.31
N LYS A 79 8.25 -11.83 6.00
CA LYS A 79 8.16 -12.63 4.76
C LYS A 79 6.86 -13.41 4.67
N ARG A 80 6.37 -13.97 5.78
CA ARG A 80 5.10 -14.71 5.82
C ARG A 80 3.92 -13.77 5.54
N GLU A 81 3.86 -12.63 6.23
CA GLU A 81 2.81 -11.61 5.99
C GLU A 81 2.80 -11.16 4.53
N CYS A 82 3.96 -10.87 3.94
CA CYS A 82 4.07 -10.50 2.53
C CYS A 82 3.52 -11.60 1.59
N ARG A 83 3.77 -12.89 1.88
CA ARG A 83 3.24 -14.00 1.08
C ARG A 83 1.72 -14.10 1.20
N GLU A 84 1.18 -13.94 2.40
CA GLU A 84 -0.26 -13.97 2.64
C GLU A 84 -0.99 -12.81 1.95
N ILE A 85 -0.41 -11.61 1.99
CA ILE A 85 -0.93 -10.43 1.27
C ILE A 85 -0.87 -10.67 -0.24
N ALA A 86 0.23 -11.21 -0.76
CA ALA A 86 0.39 -11.49 -2.18
C ALA A 86 -0.60 -12.57 -2.67
N ALA A 87 -0.80 -13.65 -1.90
CA ALA A 87 -1.79 -14.68 -2.20
C ALA A 87 -3.20 -14.09 -2.27
N HIS A 88 -3.60 -13.30 -1.26
CA HIS A 88 -4.90 -12.63 -1.27
C HIS A 88 -5.05 -11.65 -2.46
N ALA A 89 -3.98 -10.95 -2.85
CA ALA A 89 -4.02 -10.04 -3.99
C ALA A 89 -4.28 -10.78 -5.32
N CYS A 90 -3.76 -12.00 -5.47
CA CYS A 90 -4.06 -12.87 -6.61
C CYS A 90 -5.53 -13.30 -6.64
N ASP A 91 -6.15 -13.52 -5.48
CA ASP A 91 -7.56 -13.95 -5.39
C ASP A 91 -8.56 -12.79 -5.60
N THR A 92 -8.10 -11.54 -5.47
CA THR A 92 -8.95 -10.33 -5.56
C THR A 92 -9.06 -9.77 -6.98
N MET A 93 -8.32 -10.33 -7.95
CA MET A 93 -8.34 -9.94 -9.38
C MET A 93 -8.87 -11.06 -10.27
#